data_AF-A0A7W7WC15-F1
#
_entry.id   AF-A0A7W7WC15-F1
#
_cell.length_a   1.000
_cell.length_b   1.000
_cell.length_c   1.000
_cell.angle_alpha   90.00
_cell.angle_beta   90.00
_cell.angle_gamma   90.00
#
_symmetry.space_group_name_H-M   'P 1'
#
loop_
_entity.id
_entity.type
_entity.pdbx_description
1 polymer ?
#
loop_
_entity_poly.entity_id
_entity_poly.type
_entity_poly.pdbx_seq_one_letter_code
_entity_poly.pdbx_strand_id
1 'polypeptide(L)'
;MTTFDRGLRDLVRSLQATMRAGAHRAGLAAPQIGVPLRVVAYELDGRSGHLVNPRLEPSERKIVADEACLSAPGLWWPLERSYMVTARGRDMFGKPVTVRALGTFARLLQHEVDHLDGLLFIDRLSEDERERFLQRLSPESSAAMPSAP
;
A
#
# COMPACT_ATOMS: atom_id res chain seq x y z
N MET A 1 13.97 -10.89 -7.28
CA MET A 1 13.65 -11.39 -8.64
C MET A 1 14.58 -10.73 -9.65
N THR A 2 15.19 -11.51 -10.55
CA THR A 2 16.18 -11.03 -11.56
C THR A 2 15.75 -11.26 -13.01
N THR A 3 14.66 -12.00 -13.25
CA THR A 3 14.12 -12.30 -14.58
C THR A 3 12.97 -11.35 -14.93
N PHE A 4 13.01 -10.76 -16.14
CA PHE A 4 12.04 -9.77 -16.64
C PHE A 4 11.36 -10.26 -17.93
N ASP A 5 10.61 -11.34 -17.80
CA ASP A 5 10.01 -12.08 -18.90
C ASP A 5 8.53 -11.71 -19.13
N ARG A 6 7.83 -12.53 -19.92
CA ARG A 6 6.40 -12.35 -20.21
C ARG A 6 5.55 -12.51 -18.96
N GLY A 7 5.87 -13.46 -18.09
CA GLY A 7 5.11 -13.73 -16.87
C GLY A 7 5.10 -12.54 -15.93
N LEU A 8 6.23 -11.82 -15.79
CA LEU A 8 6.25 -10.58 -15.03
C LEU A 8 5.33 -9.50 -15.63
N ARG A 9 5.30 -9.38 -16.95
CA ARG A 9 4.43 -8.42 -17.65
C ARG A 9 2.96 -8.77 -17.47
N ASP A 10 2.62 -10.05 -17.49
CA ASP A 10 1.27 -10.54 -17.19
C ASP A 10 0.88 -10.24 -15.74
N LEU A 11 1.77 -10.47 -14.78
CA LEU A 11 1.55 -10.12 -13.38
C LEU A 11 1.27 -8.63 -13.17
N VAL A 12 2.07 -7.75 -13.77
CA VAL A 12 1.85 -6.30 -13.67
C VAL A 12 0.48 -5.90 -14.23
N ARG A 13 0.08 -6.47 -15.37
CA ARG A 13 -1.27 -6.24 -15.93
C ARG A 13 -2.37 -6.74 -14.99
N SER A 14 -2.21 -7.93 -14.42
CA SER A 14 -3.17 -8.50 -13.47
C SER A 14 -3.30 -7.64 -12.21
N LEU A 15 -2.19 -7.11 -11.69
CA LEU A 15 -2.22 -6.18 -10.55
C LEU A 15 -2.97 -4.90 -10.89
N GLN A 16 -2.67 -4.27 -12.01
CA GLN A 16 -3.34 -3.04 -12.45
C GLN A 16 -4.84 -3.26 -12.68
N ALA A 17 -5.22 -4.38 -13.32
CA ALA A 17 -6.62 -4.72 -13.55
C ALA A 17 -7.36 -4.98 -12.22
N THR A 18 -6.76 -5.76 -11.32
CA THR A 18 -7.34 -6.09 -10.00
C THR A 18 -7.44 -4.85 -9.11
N MET A 19 -6.47 -3.94 -9.22
CA MET A 19 -6.47 -2.66 -8.53
C MET A 19 -7.67 -1.82 -8.98
N ARG A 20 -7.81 -1.59 -10.29
CA ARG A 20 -8.89 -0.77 -10.88
C ARG A 20 -10.29 -1.37 -10.73
N ALA A 21 -10.39 -2.69 -10.63
CA ALA A 21 -11.66 -3.36 -10.36
C ALA A 21 -12.15 -3.18 -8.92
N GLY A 22 -11.25 -2.85 -7.98
CA GLY A 22 -11.60 -2.58 -6.59
C GLY A 22 -12.02 -1.13 -6.37
N ALA A 23 -13.13 -0.93 -5.65
CA ALA A 23 -13.53 0.41 -5.22
C ALA A 23 -12.47 1.03 -4.29
N HIS A 24 -12.15 2.31 -4.50
CA HIS A 24 -11.25 3.10 -3.65
C HIS A 24 -9.84 2.51 -3.44
N ARG A 25 -9.35 1.71 -4.40
CA ARG A 25 -8.03 1.07 -4.32
C ARG A 25 -7.01 1.80 -5.19
N ALA A 26 -6.11 2.55 -4.55
CA ALA A 26 -5.06 3.30 -5.23
C ALA A 26 -3.73 2.52 -5.40
N GLY A 27 -3.59 1.38 -4.71
CA GLY A 27 -2.38 0.54 -4.74
C GLY A 27 -2.73 -0.95 -4.61
N LEU A 28 -1.84 -1.80 -5.12
CA LEU A 28 -1.91 -3.25 -4.92
C LEU A 28 -0.53 -3.90 -5.04
N ALA A 29 -0.19 -4.75 -4.08
CA ALA A 29 1.00 -5.56 -4.03
C ALA A 29 0.73 -7.01 -4.45
N ALA A 30 1.68 -7.64 -5.15
CA ALA A 30 1.59 -9.04 -5.59
C ALA A 30 1.23 -10.06 -4.49
N PRO A 31 1.75 -9.95 -3.24
CA PRO A 31 1.34 -10.87 -2.17
C PRO A 31 -0.16 -10.86 -1.87
N GLN A 32 -0.85 -9.73 -2.09
CA GLN A 32 -2.29 -9.61 -1.85
C GLN A 32 -3.15 -10.41 -2.85
N ILE A 33 -2.56 -10.86 -3.96
CA ILE A 33 -3.17 -11.78 -4.92
C ILE A 33 -2.51 -13.17 -4.89
N GLY A 34 -1.79 -13.50 -3.80
CA GLY A 34 -1.17 -14.80 -3.59
C GLY A 34 0.13 -15.02 -4.36
N VAL A 35 0.73 -13.97 -4.93
CA VAL A 35 1.97 -14.07 -5.70
C VAL A 35 3.14 -13.55 -4.86
N PRO A 36 4.10 -14.40 -4.44
CA PRO A 36 5.18 -14.01 -3.52
C PRO A 36 6.33 -13.29 -4.26
N LEU A 37 6.00 -12.33 -5.12
CA LEU A 37 6.95 -11.50 -5.84
C LEU A 37 6.91 -10.06 -5.32
N ARG A 38 8.05 -9.38 -5.38
CA ARG A 38 8.17 -7.99 -4.95
C ARG A 38 7.73 -7.05 -6.06
N VAL A 39 6.42 -6.95 -6.29
CA VAL A 39 5.84 -6.09 -7.33
C VAL A 39 4.66 -5.32 -6.74
N VAL A 40 4.65 -4.01 -6.92
CA VAL A 40 3.52 -3.13 -6.57
C VAL A 40 3.04 -2.41 -7.81
N ALA A 41 1.72 -2.23 -7.93
CA ALA A 41 1.08 -1.33 -8.88
C ALA A 41 0.39 -0.20 -8.12
N TYR A 42 0.32 0.98 -8.72
CA TYR A 42 -0.33 2.14 -8.12
C TYR A 42 -1.02 3.00 -9.18
N GLU A 43 -2.10 3.66 -8.76
CA GLU A 43 -2.81 4.70 -9.51
C GLU A 43 -3.43 5.71 -8.53
N LEU A 44 -2.95 6.96 -8.55
CA LEU A 44 -3.41 8.03 -7.68
C LEU A 44 -3.18 9.40 -8.34
N ASP A 45 -4.18 10.28 -8.32
CA ASP A 45 -4.10 11.67 -8.81
C ASP A 45 -3.49 11.81 -10.21
N GLY A 46 -3.94 10.97 -11.15
CA GLY A 46 -3.45 10.96 -12.54
C GLY A 46 -2.06 10.36 -12.73
N ARG A 47 -1.43 9.84 -11.66
CA ARG A 47 -0.18 9.10 -11.72
C ARG A 47 -0.48 7.61 -11.66
N SER A 48 0.00 6.84 -12.63
CA SER A 48 -0.12 5.38 -12.63
C SER A 48 1.22 4.73 -12.92
N GLY A 49 1.49 3.59 -12.32
CA GLY A 49 2.71 2.84 -12.60
C GLY A 49 2.85 1.57 -11.78
N HIS A 50 4.06 1.05 -11.77
CA HIS A 50 4.44 -0.12 -11.01
C HIS A 50 5.91 -0.07 -10.66
N LEU A 51 6.30 -0.79 -9.61
CA LEU A 51 7.68 -0.97 -9.22
C LEU A 51 7.96 -2.44 -8.92
N VAL A 52 9.05 -2.93 -9.50
CA VAL A 52 9.59 -4.26 -9.27
C VAL A 52 10.81 -4.16 -8.36
N ASN A 53 10.85 -5.00 -7.33
CA ASN A 53 11.80 -4.98 -6.22
C ASN A 53 12.02 -3.56 -5.63
N PRO A 54 10.95 -2.84 -5.24
CA PRO A 54 11.10 -1.48 -4.71
C PRO A 54 11.89 -1.47 -3.40
N ARG A 55 12.67 -0.40 -3.21
CA ARG A 55 13.26 0.03 -1.95
C ARG A 55 12.86 1.48 -1.70
N LEU A 56 12.49 1.80 -0.46
CA LEU A 56 12.10 3.14 -0.06
C LEU A 56 13.24 3.82 0.71
N GLU A 57 13.46 5.09 0.39
CA GLU A 57 14.29 6.04 1.13
C GLU A 57 13.32 7.08 1.75
N PRO A 58 12.77 6.81 2.94
CA PRO A 58 11.85 7.72 3.62
C PRO A 58 12.56 8.92 4.23
N SER A 59 11.91 10.08 4.23
CA SER A 59 12.40 11.28 4.93
C SER A 59 12.20 11.19 6.44
N GLU A 60 12.94 12.01 7.19
CA GLU A 60 12.76 12.17 8.64
C GLU A 60 11.41 12.81 9.00
N ARG A 61 10.93 13.78 8.21
CA ARG A 61 9.64 14.43 8.46
C ARG A 61 8.51 13.40 8.47
N LYS A 62 7.79 13.32 9.58
CA LYS A 62 6.63 12.45 9.79
C LYS A 62 5.31 13.20 9.62
N ILE A 63 4.26 12.46 9.34
CA ILE A 63 2.87 12.92 9.31
C ILE A 63 1.97 11.79 9.79
N VAL A 64 0.98 12.14 10.60
CA VAL A 64 -0.12 11.23 10.98
C VAL A 64 -1.29 11.50 10.05
N ALA A 65 -1.81 10.46 9.42
CA ALA A 65 -3.00 10.55 8.58
C ALA A 65 -3.68 9.18 8.46
N ASP A 66 -4.99 9.17 8.21
CA ASP A 66 -5.77 7.92 8.28
C ASP A 66 -5.48 6.96 7.12
N GLU A 67 -5.16 5.70 7.44
CA GLU A 67 -5.06 4.61 6.48
C GLU A 67 -6.29 3.71 6.55
N ALA A 68 -6.76 3.27 5.37
CA ALA A 68 -7.72 2.19 5.24
C ALA A 68 -6.99 0.93 4.78
N CYS A 69 -7.42 -0.22 5.29
CA CYS A 69 -6.90 -1.51 4.88
C CYS A 69 -8.05 -2.44 4.49
N LEU A 70 -7.80 -3.33 3.52
CA LEU A 70 -8.76 -4.34 3.09
C LEU A 70 -9.14 -5.32 4.21
N SER A 71 -8.28 -5.48 5.23
CA SER A 71 -8.59 -6.30 6.41
C SER A 71 -9.62 -5.67 7.35
N ALA A 72 -9.95 -4.38 7.18
CA ALA A 72 -10.90 -3.64 8.00
C ALA A 72 -11.78 -2.72 7.13
N PRO A 73 -12.68 -3.28 6.31
CA PRO A 73 -13.50 -2.48 5.39
C PRO A 73 -14.29 -1.40 6.13
N GLY A 74 -14.18 -0.15 5.66
CA GLY A 74 -14.91 0.99 6.23
C GLY A 74 -14.26 1.63 7.46
N LEU A 75 -13.18 1.06 8.00
CA LEU A 75 -12.44 1.65 9.12
C LEU A 75 -11.18 2.36 8.62
N TRP A 76 -11.09 3.63 8.99
CA TRP A 76 -9.93 4.48 8.79
C TRP A 76 -9.27 4.69 10.14
N TRP A 77 -7.95 4.53 10.21
CA TRP A 77 -7.21 4.68 11.47
C TRP A 77 -5.96 5.54 11.30
N PRO A 78 -5.67 6.47 12.23
CA PRO A 78 -4.48 7.31 12.14
C PRO A 78 -3.21 6.48 12.23
N LEU A 79 -2.31 6.64 11.27
CA LEU A 79 -1.00 6.02 11.29
C LEU A 79 0.08 7.03 10.95
N GLU A 80 1.20 6.98 11.68
CA GLU A 80 2.36 7.81 11.39
C GLU A 80 3.18 7.22 10.25
N ARG A 81 3.46 8.03 9.23
CA ARG A 81 4.31 7.69 8.09
C ARG A 81 5.31 8.81 7.81
N SER A 82 6.35 8.50 7.05
CA SER A 82 7.20 9.55 6.49
C SER A 82 6.42 10.35 5.44
N TYR A 83 6.49 11.68 5.54
CA TYR A 83 5.78 12.60 4.64
C TYR A 83 6.30 12.53 3.20
N MET A 84 7.59 12.22 3.03
CA MET A 84 8.22 12.05 1.72
C MET A 84 8.92 10.70 1.65
N VAL A 85 8.88 10.08 0.47
CA VAL A 85 9.70 8.92 0.14
C VAL A 85 10.29 9.05 -1.26
N THR A 86 11.53 8.58 -1.42
CA THR A 86 12.07 8.23 -2.74
C THR A 86 12.02 6.72 -2.89
N ALA A 87 11.19 6.22 -3.80
CA ALA A 87 11.12 4.80 -4.12
C ALA A 87 12.00 4.50 -5.34
N ARG A 88 12.86 3.48 -5.23
CA ARG A 88 13.71 2.99 -6.31
C ARG A 88 13.41 1.55 -6.60
N GLY A 89 13.33 1.20 -7.88
CA GLY A 89 13.10 -0.17 -8.31
C GLY A 89 13.36 -0.31 -9.80
N ARG A 90 12.63 -1.22 -10.42
CA ARG A 90 12.65 -1.43 -11.87
C ARG A 90 11.24 -1.46 -12.43
N ASP A 91 11.09 -1.21 -13.72
CA ASP A 91 9.87 -1.52 -14.45
C ASP A 91 9.78 -3.02 -14.80
N MET A 92 8.76 -3.39 -15.57
CA MET A 92 8.51 -4.79 -15.98
C MET A 92 9.47 -5.28 -17.08
N PHE A 93 10.32 -4.40 -17.60
CA PHE A 93 11.37 -4.69 -18.57
C PHE A 93 12.77 -4.64 -17.92
N GLY A 94 12.85 -4.39 -16.61
CA GLY A 94 14.10 -4.32 -15.86
C GLY A 94 14.79 -2.97 -15.93
N LYS A 95 14.19 -1.95 -16.54
CA LYS A 95 14.76 -0.60 -16.57
C LYS A 95 14.64 0.05 -15.18
N PRO A 96 15.67 0.75 -14.68
CA PRO A 96 15.59 1.46 -13.41
C PRO A 96 14.46 2.49 -13.40
N VAL A 97 13.70 2.55 -12.30
CA VAL A 97 12.66 3.54 -12.06
C VAL A 97 12.90 4.19 -10.71
N THR A 98 12.73 5.51 -10.65
CA THR A 98 12.74 6.28 -9.40
C THR A 98 11.46 7.11 -9.33
N VAL A 99 10.74 6.98 -8.21
CA VAL A 99 9.50 7.72 -7.93
C VAL A 99 9.73 8.56 -6.68
N ARG A 100 9.52 9.87 -6.79
CA ARG A 100 9.50 10.78 -5.64
C ARG A 100 8.05 11.09 -5.30
N ALA A 101 7.68 10.82 -4.07
CA ALA A 101 6.30 10.96 -3.59
C ALA A 101 6.26 11.78 -2.30
N LEU A 102 5.17 12.53 -2.15
CA LEU A 102 4.85 13.35 -0.98
C LEU A 102 3.44 13.02 -0.49
N GLY A 103 3.18 13.25 0.80
CA GLY A 103 1.85 13.16 1.40
C GLY A 103 1.17 11.81 1.12
N THR A 104 -0.05 11.86 0.58
CA THR A 104 -0.87 10.68 0.26
C THR A 104 -0.15 9.67 -0.62
N PHE A 105 0.59 10.12 -1.64
CA PHE A 105 1.31 9.19 -2.52
C PHE A 105 2.51 8.55 -1.82
N ALA A 106 3.18 9.29 -0.93
CA ALA A 106 4.27 8.72 -0.13
C ALA A 106 3.77 7.64 0.84
N ARG A 107 2.61 7.90 1.46
CA ARG A 107 1.93 6.94 2.33
C ARG A 107 1.51 5.68 1.58
N LEU A 108 0.89 5.83 0.41
CA LEU A 108 0.53 4.71 -0.46
C LEU A 108 1.73 3.82 -0.76
N LEU A 109 2.86 4.39 -1.18
CA LEU A 109 4.05 3.60 -1.48
C LEU A 109 4.62 2.88 -0.25
N GLN A 110 4.59 3.51 0.94
CA GLN A 110 4.97 2.85 2.20
C GLN A 110 4.05 1.67 2.51
N HIS A 111 2.73 1.86 2.36
CA HIS A 111 1.74 0.82 2.58
C HIS A 111 1.92 -0.39 1.64
N GLU A 112 2.07 -0.14 0.34
CA GLU A 112 2.25 -1.24 -0.63
C GLU A 112 3.57 -1.98 -0.46
N VAL A 113 4.63 -1.29 -0.01
CA VAL A 113 5.91 -1.93 0.28
C VAL A 113 5.86 -2.75 1.57
N ASP A 114 5.09 -2.33 2.57
CA ASP A 114 4.85 -3.14 3.78
C ASP A 114 4.25 -4.51 3.43
N HIS A 115 3.28 -4.57 2.50
CA HIS A 115 2.73 -5.84 2.02
C HIS A 115 3.77 -6.75 1.37
N LEU A 116 4.81 -6.18 0.73
CA LEU A 116 5.92 -6.98 0.17
C LEU A 116 6.78 -7.65 1.24
N ASP A 117 6.77 -7.09 2.44
CA ASP A 117 7.49 -7.59 3.62
C ASP A 117 6.56 -8.39 4.56
N GLY A 118 5.31 -8.65 4.14
CA GLY A 118 4.32 -9.38 4.91
C GLY A 118 3.75 -8.59 6.09
N LEU A 119 3.93 -7.27 6.10
CA LEU A 119 3.44 -6.37 7.14
C LEU A 119 2.09 -5.77 6.73
N LEU A 120 1.16 -5.75 7.68
CA LEU A 120 -0.08 -5.00 7.59
C LEU A 120 0.06 -3.67 8.32
N PHE A 121 -0.79 -2.69 8.01
CA PHE A 121 -0.72 -1.39 8.69
C PHE A 121 -0.93 -1.51 10.22
N ILE A 122 -1.73 -2.49 10.68
CA ILE A 122 -1.94 -2.76 12.11
C ILE A 122 -0.65 -3.16 12.83
N ASP A 123 0.31 -3.76 12.12
CA ASP A 123 1.62 -4.12 12.67
C ASP A 123 2.53 -2.90 12.87
N ARG A 124 2.13 -1.74 12.34
CA ARG A 124 2.80 -0.45 12.53
C ARG A 124 2.22 0.36 13.70
N LEU A 125 1.08 -0.05 14.27
CA LEU A 125 0.47 0.64 15.42
C LEU A 125 1.26 0.35 16.69
N SER A 126 1.23 1.29 17.64
CA SER A 126 1.64 0.98 19.02
C SER A 126 0.71 -0.08 19.61
N GLU A 127 1.14 -0.74 20.68
CA GLU A 127 0.33 -1.76 21.36
C GLU A 127 -1.03 -1.20 21.79
N ASP A 128 -1.04 -0.02 22.43
CA ASP A 128 -2.26 0.68 22.86
C ASP A 128 -3.19 1.01 21.68
N GLU A 129 -2.64 1.52 20.56
CA GLU A 129 -3.44 1.88 19.38
C GLU A 129 -3.97 0.63 18.67
N ARG A 130 -3.19 -0.44 18.64
CA ARG A 130 -3.62 -1.74 18.11
C ARG A 130 -4.78 -2.31 18.93
N GLU A 131 -4.73 -2.22 20.25
CA GLU A 131 -5.82 -2.65 21.12
C GLU A 131 -7.09 -1.84 20.85
N ARG A 132 -6.99 -0.51 20.76
CA ARG A 132 -8.11 0.39 20.42
C ARG A 132 -8.71 0.06 19.05
N PHE A 133 -7.86 -0.20 18.06
CA PHE A 133 -8.30 -0.59 16.72
C PHE A 133 -9.07 -1.91 16.74
N LEU A 134 -8.56 -2.93 17.46
CA LEU A 134 -9.22 -4.24 17.59
C LEU A 134 -10.56 -4.15 18.32
N GLN A 135 -10.67 -3.30 19.34
CA GLN A 135 -11.95 -3.04 20.03
C GLN A 135 -12.99 -2.45 19.07
N ARG A 136 -12.57 -1.58 18.14
CA ARG A 136 -13.46 -0.94 17.16
C ARG A 136 -13.85 -1.85 16.00
N LEU A 137 -13.03 -2.85 15.71
CA LEU A 137 -13.36 -3.94 14.77
C LEU A 137 -14.35 -4.96 15.34
N SER A 138 -14.56 -4.97 16.66
CA SER A 138 -15.47 -5.95 17.28
C SER A 138 -16.91 -5.78 16.77
N PRO A 139 -17.67 -6.89 16.60
CA PRO A 139 -19.05 -6.84 16.12
C PRO A 139 -19.97 -5.90 16.92
N GLU A 140 -19.67 -5.71 18.20
CA GLU A 140 -20.43 -4.84 19.12
C GLU A 140 -20.23 -3.35 18.82
N SER A 141 -19.08 -2.95 18.25
CA SER A 141 -18.79 -1.55 17.84
C SER A 141 -19.33 -1.18 16.45
N SER A 142 -19.60 -2.18 15.59
CA SER A 142 -20.03 -1.98 14.19
C SER A 142 -21.39 -1.28 14.05
N ALA A 143 -22.25 -1.36 15.08
CA ALA A 143 -23.58 -0.75 15.09
C ALA A 143 -23.59 0.79 15.20
N ALA A 144 -22.43 1.44 15.42
CA ALA A 144 -22.34 2.87 15.75
C ALA A 144 -21.57 3.74 14.75
N MET A 145 -21.16 3.22 13.59
CA MET A 145 -20.28 3.96 12.68
C MET A 145 -21.09 4.83 11.69
N PRO A 146 -20.97 6.17 11.71
CA PRO A 146 -21.48 7.01 10.63
C PRO A 146 -20.67 6.77 9.35
N SER A 147 -21.35 6.79 8.21
CA SER A 147 -20.70 6.79 6.90
C SER A 147 -19.73 7.97 6.79
N ALA A 148 -18.49 7.70 6.39
CA ALA A 148 -17.51 8.75 6.08
C ALA A 148 -18.06 9.69 4.97
N PRO A 149 -17.71 11.00 5.01
CA PRO A 149 -18.18 11.99 4.04
C PRO A 149 -17.67 11.74 2.62
#